data_AF-A0A414SEW7-F1
#
_entry.id   AF-A0A414SEW7-F1
#
_cell.length_a   1.000
_cell.length_b   1.000
_cell.length_c   1.000
_cell.angle_alpha   90.00
_cell.angle_beta   90.00
_cell.angle_gamma   90.00
#
_symmetry.space_group_name_H-M   'P 1'
#
loop_
_entity.id
_entity.type
_entity.pdbx_description
1 polymer ?
#
loop_
_entity_poly.entity_id
_entity_poly.type
_entity_poly.pdbx_seq_one_letter_code
_entity_poly.pdbx_strand_id
1 'polypeptide(L)' 'MRLTRKNPNGSYRIPMSTQKTLRLEWQQEELTVFGEVANLLGAYEDLGTPEELRELISMHKGIKK' A
#
# COMPACT_ATOMS: atom_id res chain seq x y z
N MET A 1 7.37 -5.35 -6.68
CA MET A 1 6.52 -5.05 -7.87
C MET A 1 5.31 -4.26 -7.37
N ARG A 2 4.92 -3.14 -8.02
CA ARG A 2 3.81 -2.29 -7.56
C ARG A 2 2.46 -2.86 -8.03
N LEU A 3 1.54 -3.14 -7.11
CA LEU A 3 0.19 -3.65 -7.43
C LEU A 3 -0.82 -2.52 -7.74
N THR A 4 -0.57 -1.32 -7.21
CA THR A 4 -1.47 -0.18 -7.32
C THR A 4 -1.21 0.64 -8.59
N ARG A 5 -2.28 1.13 -9.21
CA ARG A 5 -2.26 2.15 -10.27
C ARG A 5 -2.81 3.46 -9.71
N LYS A 6 -2.12 4.58 -9.98
CA LYS A 6 -2.57 5.91 -9.57
C LYS A 6 -3.66 6.40 -10.50
N ASN A 7 -4.75 6.92 -9.94
CA ASN A 7 -5.84 7.54 -10.66
C ASN A 7 -5.55 9.04 -10.89
N PRO A 8 -6.18 9.68 -11.89
CA PRO A 8 -6.04 11.13 -12.12
C PRO A 8 -6.41 11.99 -10.91
N ASN A 9 -7.40 11.55 -10.12
CA ASN A 9 -7.84 12.22 -8.89
C ASN A 9 -6.93 11.96 -7.67
N GLY A 10 -5.79 11.28 -7.86
CA GLY A 10 -4.81 11.02 -6.80
C GLY A 10 -5.07 9.76 -5.97
N SER A 11 -6.24 9.12 -6.06
CA SER A 11 -6.48 7.84 -5.39
C SER A 11 -5.77 6.67 -6.09
N TYR A 12 -5.81 5.50 -5.48
CA TYR A 12 -5.19 4.29 -6.03
C TYR A 12 -6.24 3.21 -6.30
N ARG A 13 -6.00 2.40 -7.33
CA ARG A 13 -6.78 1.20 -7.65
C ARG A 13 -5.87 0.00 -7.84
N ILE A 14 -6.35 -1.19 -7.50
CA ILE A 14 -5.69 -2.46 -7.82
C ILE A 14 -6.57 -3.19 -8.84
N PRO A 15 -6.10 -3.44 -10.06
CA PRO A 15 -6.82 -4.30 -11.00
C PRO A 15 -6.93 -5.72 -10.43
N MET A 16 -8.13 -6.32 -10.48
CA MET A 16 -8.38 -7.67 -9.97
C MET A 16 -7.44 -8.71 -10.60
N SER A 17 -7.10 -8.54 -11.88
CA SER A 17 -6.15 -9.40 -12.62
C SER A 17 -4.73 -9.40 -12.05
N THR A 18 -4.38 -8.37 -11.28
CA THR A 18 -3.05 -8.22 -10.66
C THR A 18 -3.10 -8.32 -9.15
N GLN A 19 -4.28 -8.54 -8.57
CA GLN A 19 -4.51 -8.52 -7.13
C GLN A 19 -3.93 -9.73 -6.40
N LYS A 20 -3.48 -10.75 -7.16
CA LYS A 20 -3.02 -12.04 -6.63
C LYS A 20 -4.07 -12.67 -5.72
N THR A 21 -3.69 -13.33 -4.64
CA THR A 21 -4.63 -13.95 -3.70
C THR A 21 -5.34 -12.89 -2.87
N LEU A 22 -6.67 -12.82 -3.04
CA LEU A 22 -7.60 -12.04 -2.23
C LEU A 22 -8.61 -13.00 -1.59
N ARG A 23 -8.80 -12.90 -0.28
CA ARG A 23 -9.88 -13.59 0.44
C ARG A 23 -10.68 -12.56 1.21
N LEU A 24 -11.98 -12.54 0.97
CA LEU A 24 -12.92 -11.69 1.70
C LEU A 24 -13.68 -12.58 2.68
N GLU A 25 -13.67 -12.23 3.96
CA GLU A 25 -14.42 -12.96 4.98
C GLU A 25 -15.21 -11.99 5.84
N TRP A 26 -16.44 -12.37 6.19
CA TRP A 26 -17.18 -11.67 7.23
C TRP A 26 -16.62 -12.08 8.60
N GLN A 27 -16.06 -11.12 9.35
CA GLN A 27 -15.59 -11.30 10.72
C GLN A 27 -15.98 -10.10 11.57
N GLN A 28 -16.42 -10.35 12.82
CA GLN A 28 -16.72 -9.29 13.80
C GLN A 28 -17.61 -8.16 13.24
N GLU A 29 -18.69 -8.52 12.56
CA GLU A 29 -19.65 -7.59 11.95
C GLU A 29 -19.10 -6.73 10.78
N GLU A 30 -17.92 -7.07 10.25
CA GLU A 30 -17.30 -6.38 9.11
C GLU A 30 -16.84 -7.33 8.00
N LEU A 31 -16.77 -6.83 6.77
CA LEU A 31 -16.16 -7.55 5.65
C LEU A 31 -14.65 -7.29 5.63
N THR A 32 -13.87 -8.29 6.03
CA THR A 32 -12.42 -8.19 6.16
C THR A 32 -11.70 -8.71 4.92
N VAL A 33 -10.58 -8.06 4.59
CA VAL A 33 -9.72 -8.42 3.47
C VAL A 33 -8.48 -9.17 3.97
N PHE A 34 -8.23 -10.35 3.40
CA PHE A 34 -7.06 -11.18 3.65
C PHE A 34 -6.30 -11.47 2.35
N GLY A 35 -5.04 -11.88 2.50
CA GLY A 35 -4.19 -12.33 1.41
C GLY A 35 -3.05 -11.37 1.09
N GLU A 36 -2.46 -11.51 -0.09
CA GLU A 36 -1.22 -10.82 -0.45
C GLU A 36 -1.35 -9.30 -0.47
N VAL A 37 -2.55 -8.78 -0.81
CA VAL A 37 -2.80 -7.33 -0.81
C VAL A 37 -2.73 -6.76 0.60
N ALA A 38 -3.39 -7.40 1.57
CA ALA A 38 -3.40 -6.97 2.95
C ALA A 38 -2.00 -7.07 3.56
N ASN A 39 -1.31 -8.20 3.32
CA ASN A 39 0.04 -8.42 3.81
C ASN A 39 1.03 -7.40 3.26
N LEU A 40 0.95 -7.07 1.97
CA LEU A 40 1.84 -6.10 1.35
C LEU A 40 1.59 -4.68 1.88
N LEU A 41 0.32 -4.30 2.06
CA LEU A 41 -0.03 -3.00 2.62
C LEU A 41 0.47 -2.88 4.07
N GLY A 42 0.18 -3.87 4.92
CA GLY A 42 0.67 -3.90 6.30
C GLY A 42 2.19 -3.82 6.38
N ALA A 43 2.91 -4.58 5.54
CA ALA A 43 4.37 -4.50 5.49
C ALA A 43 4.90 -3.13 5.06
N TYR A 44 4.14 -2.32 4.30
CA TYR A 44 4.52 -0.93 4.02
C TYR A 44 4.23 -0.01 5.21
N GLU A 45 3.10 -0.21 5.90
CA GLU A 45 2.73 0.54 7.10
C GLU A 45 3.72 0.31 8.24
N ASP A 46 4.26 -0.92 8.37
CA ASP A 46 5.33 -1.27 9.32
C ASP A 46 6.65 -0.49 9.05
N LEU A 47 6.88 -0.04 7.80
CA LEU A 47 8.05 0.79 7.46
C LEU A 47 7.87 2.27 7.84
N GLY A 48 6.63 2.68 8.09
CA GLY A 48 6.26 4.05 8.41
C GLY A 48 5.20 4.63 7.47
N THR A 49 4.73 5.82 7.83
CA THR A 49 3.73 6.56 7.07
C THR A 49 4.30 7.11 5.76
N PRO A 50 3.46 7.37 4.75
CA PRO A 50 3.89 8.02 3.52
C PRO A 50 4.63 9.37 3.77
N GLU A 51 4.24 10.10 4.80
CA GLU A 51 4.83 11.38 5.22
C GLU A 51 6.24 11.18 5.77
N GLU A 52 6.42 10.26 6.74
CA GLU A 52 7.75 9.91 7.29
C GLU A 52 8.69 9.42 6.18
N LEU A 53 8.19 8.58 5.28
CA LEU A 53 8.98 8.10 4.14
C LEU A 53 9.35 9.23 3.17
N ARG A 54 8.47 10.23 2.94
CA ARG A 54 8.80 11.40 2.12
C ARG A 54 9.88 12.26 2.76
N GLU A 55 9.81 12.46 4.07
CA GLU A 55 10.82 13.20 4.83
C GLU A 55 12.18 12.50 4.74
N LEU A 56 12.24 11.19 4.98
CA LEU A 56 13.47 10.38 4.84
C LEU A 56 14.08 10.46 3.43
N ILE A 57 13.24 10.37 2.39
CA ILE A 57 13.68 10.51 0.99
C ILE A 57 14.21 11.94 0.73
N SER A 58 13.55 12.96 1.27
CA SER A 58 13.97 14.36 1.14
C SER A 58 15.34 14.58 1.79
N MET A 59 15.53 14.08 3.01
CA MET A 59 16.82 14.13 3.73
C MET A 59 17.94 13.46 2.94
N HIS A 60 17.71 12.24 2.43
CA HIS A 60 18.71 11.52 1.64
C HIS A 60 19.04 12.18 0.29
N LYS A 61 18.06 12.82 -0.36
CA LYS A 61 18.29 13.58 -1.60
C LYS A 61 19.07 14.88 -1.33
N GLY A 62 18.87 15.50 -0.18
CA GLY A 62 19.62 16.68 0.27
C GLY A 62 21.09 16.40 0.62
N ILE A 63 21.43 15.16 0.98
CA ILE A 63 22.79 14.74 1.33
C ILE A 63 23.68 14.50 0.09
N LYS A 64 23.11 14.36 -1.11
CA LYS A 64 23.87 14.24 -2.38
C LYS A 64 24.26 15.59 -2.99
N LYS A 65 24.83 16.50 -2.19
CA LYS A 65 25.43 17.75 -2.68
C LYS A 65 26.93 17.78 -2.42
#